data_AF-A0A8X6PDG8-F1
#
_entry.id   AF-A0A8X6PDG8-F1
#
_cell.length_a   1.000
_cell.length_b   1.000
_cell.length_c   1.000
_cell.angle_alpha   90.00
_cell.angle_beta   90.00
_cell.angle_gamma   90.00
#
_symmetry.space_group_name_H-M   'P 1'
#
loop_
_entity.id
_entity.type
_entity.pdbx_description
1 polymer ?
#
loop_
_entity_poly.entity_id
_entity_poly.type
_entity_poly.pdbx_seq_one_letter_code
_entity_poly.pdbx_strand_id
1 'polypeptide(L)'
;SNLISKFCWLSYIVLLTTVSASRVFIAAHFPHQCFIGMAVGWLVALGLDNINHKQLGTLHYCAITAGMLASALSMYGFLTAIGVDPMWSVGRAIKWCAKREYVHLDTSPFFSMMRYCGFMFGMGFGFNSGSFKSLSKSKYPMAMRIACAVLSVGVCKVSEKISLIKSTMFLFYVQAFLLNALLSYIMIAVVPSIVAKVTGKKQKTQ
;
A
#
# COMPACT_ATOMS: atom_id res chain seq x y z
N SER A 1 -19.98 13.24 -20.30
CA SER A 1 -19.18 12.22 -19.59
C SER A 1 -18.08 11.75 -20.51
N ASN A 2 -16.82 12.09 -20.21
CA ASN A 2 -15.68 11.98 -21.12
C ASN A 2 -15.40 10.54 -21.54
N LEU A 3 -15.23 10.29 -22.85
CA LEU A 3 -14.89 8.98 -23.44
C LEU A 3 -13.73 8.27 -22.70
N ILE A 4 -12.76 9.06 -22.27
CA ILE A 4 -11.60 8.63 -21.47
C ILE A 4 -12.02 7.99 -20.14
N SER A 5 -12.99 8.58 -19.44
CA SER A 5 -13.46 8.05 -18.17
C SER A 5 -14.16 6.70 -18.36
N LYS A 6 -14.96 6.56 -19.42
CA LYS A 6 -15.62 5.29 -19.77
C LYS A 6 -14.59 4.21 -20.11
N PHE A 7 -13.56 4.56 -20.88
CA PHE A 7 -12.46 3.65 -21.21
C PHE A 7 -11.67 3.20 -19.97
N CYS A 8 -11.38 4.12 -19.03
CA CYS A 8 -10.72 3.79 -17.77
C CYS A 8 -11.56 2.84 -16.91
N TRP A 9 -12.88 3.06 -16.81
CA TRP A 9 -13.77 2.16 -16.09
C TRP A 9 -13.87 0.77 -16.74
N LEU A 10 -13.98 0.72 -18.06
CA LEU A 10 -14.04 -0.55 -18.79
C LEU A 10 -12.74 -1.35 -18.63
N SER A 11 -11.58 -0.70 -18.82
CA SER A 11 -10.28 -1.36 -18.61
C SER A 11 -10.10 -1.83 -17.17
N TYR A 12 -10.54 -1.05 -16.18
CA TYR A 12 -10.53 -1.46 -14.77
C TYR A 12 -11.36 -2.73 -14.52
N ILE A 13 -12.60 -2.79 -15.02
CA ILE A 13 -13.49 -3.95 -14.84
C ILE A 13 -12.90 -5.20 -15.51
N VAL A 14 -12.36 -5.06 -16.74
CA VAL A 14 -11.71 -6.16 -17.46
C VAL A 14 -10.53 -6.68 -16.65
N LEU A 15 -9.61 -5.81 -16.22
CA LEU A 15 -8.45 -6.20 -15.42
C LEU A 15 -8.84 -6.87 -14.10
N LEU A 16 -9.82 -6.31 -13.39
CA LEU A 16 -10.30 -6.85 -12.12
C LEU A 16 -10.87 -8.26 -12.30
N THR A 17 -11.65 -8.47 -13.35
CA THR A 17 -12.24 -9.76 -13.68
C THR A 17 -11.17 -10.77 -14.10
N THR A 18 -10.21 -10.36 -14.93
CA THR A 18 -9.09 -11.20 -15.38
C THR A 18 -8.23 -11.66 -14.20
N VAL A 19 -7.85 -10.75 -13.29
CA VAL A 19 -7.04 -11.10 -12.11
C VAL A 19 -7.82 -12.03 -11.18
N SER A 20 -9.11 -11.75 -10.96
CA SER A 20 -10.00 -12.59 -10.16
C SER A 20 -10.12 -14.01 -10.74
N ALA A 21 -10.37 -14.12 -12.04
CA ALA A 21 -10.46 -15.40 -12.75
C ALA A 21 -9.14 -16.17 -12.69
N SER A 22 -7.99 -15.51 -12.86
CA SER A 22 -6.67 -16.14 -12.76
C SER A 22 -6.45 -16.84 -11.42
N ARG A 23 -6.92 -16.26 -10.30
CA ARG A 23 -6.82 -16.88 -8.96
C ARG A 23 -7.70 -18.13 -8.80
N VAL A 24 -8.86 -18.15 -9.47
CA VAL A 24 -9.75 -19.32 -9.50
C VAL A 24 -9.13 -20.43 -10.37
N PHE A 25 -8.55 -20.09 -11.52
CA PHE A 25 -7.91 -21.06 -12.43
C PHE A 25 -6.72 -21.78 -11.80
N ILE A 26 -5.92 -21.10 -10.97
CA ILE A 26 -4.78 -21.70 -10.25
C ILE A 26 -5.25 -22.47 -9.00
N ALA A 27 -6.57 -22.56 -8.76
CA ALA A 27 -7.17 -23.15 -7.56
C ALA A 27 -6.65 -22.54 -6.25
N ALA A 28 -6.13 -21.30 -6.30
CA ALA A 28 -5.61 -20.61 -5.14
C ALA A 28 -6.74 -20.05 -4.26
N HIS A 29 -7.88 -19.71 -4.87
CA HIS A 29 -9.06 -19.19 -4.19
C HIS A 29 -10.34 -19.79 -4.77
N PHE A 30 -11.32 -20.04 -3.90
CA PHE A 30 -12.65 -20.45 -4.34
C PHE A 30 -13.37 -19.29 -5.04
N PRO A 31 -14.22 -19.57 -6.03
CA PRO A 31 -14.91 -18.53 -6.80
C PRO A 31 -15.76 -17.60 -5.91
N HIS A 32 -16.43 -18.14 -4.89
CA HIS A 32 -17.22 -17.34 -3.96
C HIS A 32 -16.36 -16.30 -3.20
N GLN A 33 -15.13 -16.65 -2.81
CA GLN A 33 -14.22 -15.72 -2.11
C GLN A 33 -13.81 -14.58 -3.04
N CYS A 34 -13.54 -14.89 -4.30
CA CYS A 34 -13.20 -13.90 -5.32
C CYS A 34 -14.36 -12.91 -5.57
N PHE A 35 -15.61 -13.39 -5.68
CA PHE A 35 -16.78 -12.53 -5.84
C PHE A 35 -17.02 -11.63 -4.63
N ILE A 36 -16.95 -12.20 -3.42
CA ILE A 36 -17.12 -11.43 -2.16
C ILE A 36 -16.01 -10.38 -2.06
N GLY A 37 -14.76 -10.74 -2.35
CA GLY A 37 -13.64 -9.79 -2.33
C GLY A 37 -13.83 -8.63 -3.31
N MET A 38 -14.38 -8.91 -4.49
CA MET A 38 -14.70 -7.87 -5.48
C MET A 38 -15.81 -6.93 -4.99
N ALA A 39 -16.88 -7.48 -4.42
CA ALA A 39 -17.98 -6.71 -3.85
C ALA A 39 -17.52 -5.82 -2.69
N VAL A 40 -16.73 -6.38 -1.76
CA VAL A 40 -16.16 -5.63 -0.63
C VAL A 40 -15.23 -4.52 -1.14
N GLY A 41 -14.37 -4.81 -2.12
CA GLY A 41 -13.48 -3.80 -2.71
C GLY A 41 -14.25 -2.64 -3.35
N TRP A 42 -15.34 -2.94 -4.05
CA TRP A 42 -16.22 -1.92 -4.63
C TRP A 42 -16.89 -1.06 -3.54
N LEU A 43 -17.41 -1.67 -2.48
CA LEU A 43 -18.01 -0.95 -1.35
C LEU A 43 -17.00 -0.03 -0.65
N VAL A 44 -15.76 -0.50 -0.46
CA VAL A 44 -14.67 0.32 0.10
C VAL A 44 -14.36 1.50 -0.81
N ALA A 45 -14.34 1.31 -2.14
CA ALA A 45 -14.11 2.39 -3.09
C ALA A 45 -15.19 3.47 -3.02
N LEU A 46 -16.47 3.08 -2.93
CA LEU A 46 -17.59 4.01 -2.73
C LEU A 46 -17.50 4.75 -1.38
N GLY A 47 -17.07 4.06 -0.33
CA GLY A 47 -16.85 4.68 0.97
C GLY A 47 -15.75 5.73 0.93
N LEU A 48 -14.64 5.45 0.23
CA LEU A 48 -13.50 6.37 0.12
C LEU A 48 -13.81 7.59 -0.77
N ASP A 49 -14.62 7.45 -1.82
CA ASP A 49 -14.99 8.56 -2.71
C ASP A 49 -15.72 9.70 -1.97
N ASN A 50 -16.50 9.34 -0.96
CA ASN A 50 -17.23 10.30 -0.12
C ASN A 50 -16.32 11.02 0.91
N ILE A 51 -15.07 10.60 1.09
CA ILE A 51 -14.17 11.17 2.10
C ILE A 51 -13.36 12.33 1.50
N ASN A 52 -13.57 13.52 2.06
CA ASN A 52 -12.75 14.69 1.74
C ASN A 52 -11.32 14.55 2.29
N HIS A 53 -10.43 13.92 1.52
CA HIS A 53 -9.02 13.69 1.88
C HIS A 53 -8.25 14.96 2.30
N LYS A 54 -8.68 16.15 1.85
CA LYS A 54 -8.03 17.43 2.15
C LYS A 54 -8.26 17.95 3.57
N GLN A 55 -9.27 17.43 4.30
CA GLN A 55 -9.64 17.92 5.63
C GLN A 55 -9.17 16.96 6.75
N LEU A 56 -8.69 15.78 6.39
CA LEU A 56 -8.17 14.81 7.36
C LEU A 56 -6.78 15.23 7.86
N GLY A 57 -6.70 15.59 9.15
CA GLY A 57 -5.43 15.87 9.81
C GLY A 57 -4.58 14.61 10.02
N THR A 58 -3.27 14.77 10.28
CA THR A 58 -2.34 13.65 10.55
C THR A 58 -2.82 12.74 11.68
N LEU A 59 -3.47 13.30 12.70
CA LEU A 59 -4.03 12.53 13.81
C LEU A 59 -5.10 11.53 13.36
N HIS A 60 -5.93 11.88 12.37
CA HIS A 60 -6.95 10.96 11.85
C HIS A 60 -6.29 9.79 11.10
N TYR A 61 -5.26 10.08 10.29
CA TYR A 61 -4.49 9.01 9.62
C TYR A 61 -3.75 8.11 10.62
N CYS A 62 -3.21 8.69 11.69
CA CYS A 62 -2.60 7.91 12.78
C CYS A 62 -3.66 7.05 13.49
N ALA A 63 -4.85 7.60 13.77
CA ALA A 63 -5.94 6.86 14.39
C ALA A 63 -6.45 5.71 13.49
N ILE A 64 -6.61 5.95 12.18
CA ILE A 64 -6.98 4.90 11.21
C ILE A 64 -5.91 3.81 11.17
N THR A 65 -4.63 4.20 11.10
CA THR A 65 -3.52 3.24 11.12
C THR A 65 -3.52 2.41 12.41
N ALA A 66 -3.69 3.06 13.56
CA ALA A 66 -3.79 2.39 14.86
C ALA A 66 -4.99 1.46 14.91
N GLY A 67 -6.15 1.86 14.36
CA GLY A 67 -7.34 1.02 14.24
C GLY A 67 -7.12 -0.20 13.35
N MET A 68 -6.41 -0.06 12.23
CA MET A 68 -6.03 -1.19 11.36
C MET A 68 -5.06 -2.16 12.04
N LEU A 69 -4.08 -1.64 12.79
CA LEU A 69 -3.17 -2.48 13.56
C LEU A 69 -3.90 -3.17 14.72
N ALA A 70 -4.75 -2.45 15.44
CA ALA A 70 -5.54 -2.98 16.54
C ALA A 70 -6.51 -4.06 16.07
N SER A 71 -7.17 -3.89 14.91
CA SER A 71 -8.04 -4.92 14.34
C SER A 71 -7.26 -6.17 13.92
N ALA A 72 -6.06 -6.00 13.34
CA ALA A 72 -5.20 -7.13 13.01
C ALA A 72 -4.73 -7.90 14.27
N LEU A 73 -4.32 -7.19 15.32
CA LEU A 73 -3.91 -7.78 16.59
C LEU A 73 -5.10 -8.42 17.33
N SER A 74 -6.27 -7.79 17.28
CA SER A 74 -7.51 -8.34 17.85
C SER A 74 -7.90 -9.64 17.15
N MET A 75 -7.85 -9.69 15.82
CA MET A 75 -8.08 -10.92 15.06
C MET A 75 -7.06 -12.01 15.40
N TYR A 76 -5.79 -11.65 15.55
CA TYR A 76 -4.75 -12.58 15.98
C TYR A 76 -5.05 -13.16 17.38
N GLY A 77 -5.44 -12.30 18.32
CA GLY A 77 -5.84 -12.71 19.67
C GLY A 77 -7.08 -13.60 19.67
N PHE A 78 -8.10 -13.23 18.88
CA PHE A 78 -9.32 -14.02 18.71
C PHE A 78 -9.05 -15.43 18.16
N LEU A 79 -8.25 -15.53 17.09
CA LEU A 79 -7.84 -16.82 16.52
C LEU A 79 -7.07 -17.66 17.54
N THR A 80 -6.19 -17.03 18.30
CA THR A 80 -5.43 -17.72 19.36
C THR A 80 -6.36 -18.20 20.48
N ALA A 81 -7.37 -17.41 20.86
CA ALA A 81 -8.34 -17.77 21.90
C ALA A 81 -9.22 -18.98 21.52
N ILE A 82 -9.55 -19.15 20.24
CA ILE A 82 -10.24 -20.34 19.73
C ILE A 82 -9.28 -21.53 19.46
N GLY A 83 -8.01 -21.41 19.83
CA GLY A 83 -7.00 -22.47 19.70
C GLY A 83 -6.36 -22.59 18.32
N VAL A 84 -6.58 -21.62 17.42
CA VAL A 84 -6.02 -21.61 16.06
C VAL A 84 -4.83 -20.66 16.01
N ASP A 85 -3.61 -21.20 15.96
CA ASP A 85 -2.40 -20.39 15.81
C ASP A 85 -2.25 -19.89 14.34
N PRO A 86 -2.33 -18.56 14.08
CA PRO A 86 -2.22 -18.00 12.74
C PRO A 86 -0.83 -18.18 12.11
N MET A 87 0.20 -18.33 12.94
CA MET A 87 1.58 -18.57 12.54
C MET A 87 1.92 -20.07 12.47
N TRP A 88 0.97 -20.97 12.72
CA TRP A 88 1.20 -22.41 12.68
C TRP A 88 1.84 -22.87 11.37
N SER A 89 1.36 -22.38 10.23
CA SER A 89 1.91 -22.70 8.90
C SER A 89 3.37 -22.23 8.75
N VAL A 90 3.71 -21.06 9.30
CA VAL A 90 5.08 -20.52 9.29
C VAL A 90 5.97 -21.35 10.21
N GLY A 91 5.48 -21.70 11.40
CA GLY A 91 6.20 -22.56 12.35
C GLY A 91 6.51 -23.94 11.76
N ARG A 92 5.55 -24.55 11.06
CA ARG A 92 5.77 -25.80 10.32
C ARG A 92 6.76 -25.62 9.18
N ALA A 93 6.65 -24.55 8.39
CA ALA A 93 7.60 -24.29 7.31
C ALA A 93 9.04 -24.15 7.84
N ILE A 94 9.24 -23.44 8.95
CA ILE A 94 10.58 -23.29 9.55
C ILE A 94 11.11 -24.62 10.09
N LYS A 95 10.24 -25.46 10.65
CA LYS A 95 10.63 -26.76 11.24
C LYS A 95 11.04 -27.79 10.19
N TRP A 96 10.35 -27.83 9.05
CA TRP A 96 10.49 -28.91 8.06
C TRP A 96 11.25 -28.48 6.80
N CYS A 97 11.52 -27.20 6.58
CA CYS A 97 12.24 -26.74 5.39
C CYS A 97 13.75 -26.94 5.54
N ALA A 98 14.40 -27.45 4.49
CA ALA A 98 15.83 -27.75 4.47
C ALA A 98 16.72 -26.53 4.76
N LYS A 99 16.27 -25.32 4.41
CA LYS A 99 16.92 -24.07 4.78
C LYS A 99 15.91 -23.01 5.15
N ARG A 100 16.18 -22.28 6.23
CA ARG A 100 15.31 -21.20 6.74
C ARG A 100 15.11 -20.06 5.73
N GLU A 101 16.07 -19.87 4.81
CA GLU A 101 16.03 -18.84 3.77
C GLU A 101 14.94 -19.07 2.72
N TYR A 102 14.51 -20.32 2.50
CA TYR A 102 13.42 -20.65 1.58
C TYR A 102 12.03 -20.31 2.13
N VAL A 103 11.92 -20.06 3.44
CA VAL A 103 10.68 -19.62 4.06
C VAL A 103 10.52 -18.12 3.83
N HIS A 104 9.61 -17.77 2.93
CA HIS A 104 9.29 -16.39 2.60
C HIS A 104 8.27 -15.83 3.58
N LEU A 105 8.73 -15.16 4.63
CA LEU A 105 7.86 -14.46 5.60
C LEU A 105 7.07 -13.30 4.96
N ASP A 106 7.54 -12.83 3.80
CA ASP A 106 6.92 -11.76 2.99
C ASP A 106 5.55 -12.15 2.41
N THR A 107 5.22 -13.44 2.37
CA THR A 107 3.90 -13.92 1.90
C THR A 107 2.89 -14.06 3.03
N SER A 108 3.28 -13.78 4.28
CA SER A 108 2.39 -13.89 5.43
C SER A 108 1.32 -12.79 5.44
N PRO A 109 0.08 -13.09 5.88
CA PRO A 109 -0.98 -12.08 6.00
C PRO A 109 -0.59 -10.90 6.89
N PHE A 110 0.14 -11.19 7.97
CA PHE A 110 0.61 -10.17 8.91
C PHE A 110 1.63 -9.21 8.26
N PHE A 111 2.52 -9.73 7.39
CA PHE A 111 3.41 -8.88 6.61
C PHE A 111 2.62 -7.91 5.72
N SER A 112 1.60 -8.41 5.01
CA SER A 112 0.74 -7.57 4.15
C SER A 112 0.04 -6.47 4.95
N MET A 113 -0.51 -6.80 6.12
CA MET A 113 -1.12 -5.81 7.01
C MET A 113 -0.12 -4.74 7.47
N MET A 114 1.09 -5.15 7.83
CA MET A 114 2.14 -4.23 8.26
C MET A 114 2.55 -3.27 7.14
N ARG A 115 2.57 -3.74 5.90
CA ARG A 115 2.77 -2.88 4.71
C ARG A 115 1.66 -1.86 4.54
N TYR A 116 0.40 -2.30 4.61
CA TYR A 116 -0.75 -1.39 4.44
C TYR A 116 -0.83 -0.34 5.56
N CYS A 117 -0.59 -0.74 6.81
CA CYS A 117 -0.56 0.19 7.94
C CYS A 117 0.60 1.18 7.80
N GLY A 118 1.80 0.70 7.45
CA GLY A 118 2.96 1.57 7.22
C GLY A 118 2.68 2.57 6.09
N PHE A 119 2.13 2.09 4.97
CA PHE A 119 1.78 2.94 3.84
C PHE A 119 0.79 4.05 4.27
N MET A 120 -0.32 3.68 4.92
CA MET A 120 -1.34 4.63 5.42
C MET A 120 -0.74 5.67 6.38
N PHE A 121 0.12 5.24 7.30
CA PHE A 121 0.82 6.10 8.25
C PHE A 121 1.65 7.16 7.52
N GLY A 122 2.54 6.72 6.61
CA GLY A 122 3.39 7.64 5.86
C GLY A 122 2.62 8.56 4.91
N MET A 123 1.47 8.12 4.37
CA MET A 123 0.57 9.00 3.61
C MET A 123 0.02 10.14 4.48
N GLY A 124 -0.34 9.87 5.74
CA GLY A 124 -0.83 10.87 6.68
C GLY A 124 0.19 11.98 6.98
N PHE A 125 1.48 11.64 7.09
CA PHE A 125 2.55 12.63 7.20
C PHE A 125 2.84 13.33 5.87
N GLY A 126 2.75 12.60 4.76
CA GLY A 126 2.97 13.13 3.42
C GLY A 126 1.98 14.23 3.06
N PHE A 127 0.68 13.99 3.24
CA PHE A 127 -0.37 14.95 2.91
C PHE A 127 -0.38 16.20 3.80
N ASN A 128 -0.02 16.07 5.08
CA ASN A 128 0.03 17.21 5.99
C ASN A 128 1.38 17.94 5.97
N SER A 129 2.35 17.47 5.19
CA SER A 129 3.64 18.15 5.05
C SER A 129 3.47 19.53 4.44
N GLY A 130 4.24 20.51 4.93
CA GLY A 130 4.24 21.88 4.37
C GLY A 130 4.57 21.91 2.87
N SER A 131 5.40 20.97 2.43
CA SER A 131 5.70 20.72 1.02
C SER A 131 4.42 20.40 0.23
N PHE A 132 3.65 19.37 0.61
CA PHE A 132 2.43 19.01 -0.12
C PHE A 132 1.41 20.17 -0.14
N LYS A 133 1.24 20.90 0.97
CA LYS A 133 0.31 22.03 1.06
C LYS A 133 0.71 23.19 0.14
N SER A 134 2.00 23.47 0.00
CA SER A 134 2.51 24.48 -0.95
C SER A 134 2.32 24.02 -2.39
N LEU A 135 2.57 22.74 -2.66
CA LEU A 135 2.43 22.16 -3.99
C LEU A 135 0.96 22.10 -4.42
N SER A 136 0.03 21.72 -3.55
CA SER A 136 -1.40 21.60 -3.87
C SER A 136 -2.07 22.92 -4.28
N LYS A 137 -1.46 24.07 -4.00
CA LYS A 137 -1.96 25.39 -4.42
C LYS A 137 -1.64 25.71 -5.88
N SER A 138 -0.63 25.07 -6.47
CA SER A 138 -0.19 25.33 -7.85
C SER A 138 -0.77 24.30 -8.82
N LYS A 139 -1.12 24.74 -10.04
CA LYS A 139 -1.58 23.85 -11.11
C LYS A 139 -0.39 23.11 -11.72
N TYR A 140 -0.42 21.78 -11.67
CA TYR A 140 0.61 20.94 -12.27
C TYR A 140 0.29 20.64 -13.74
N PRO A 141 1.18 20.97 -14.69
CA PRO A 141 1.03 20.52 -16.07
C PRO A 141 1.15 18.99 -16.15
N MET A 142 0.52 18.41 -17.17
CA MET A 142 0.42 16.95 -17.35
C MET A 142 1.80 16.26 -17.41
N ALA A 143 2.80 16.92 -18.01
CA ALA A 143 4.18 16.44 -18.04
C ALA A 143 4.80 16.25 -16.64
N MET A 144 4.55 17.16 -15.69
CA MET A 144 5.05 17.01 -14.32
C MET A 144 4.34 15.89 -13.58
N ARG A 145 3.05 15.64 -13.87
CA ARG A 145 2.30 14.51 -13.29
C ARG A 145 2.87 13.18 -13.77
N ILE A 146 3.18 13.06 -15.07
CA ILE A 146 3.85 11.89 -15.64
C ILE A 146 5.23 11.71 -14.99
N ALA A 147 6.03 12.77 -14.90
CA ALA A 147 7.35 12.71 -14.26
C ALA A 147 7.28 12.22 -12.80
N CYS A 148 6.32 12.74 -12.01
CA CYS A 148 6.07 12.26 -10.65
C CYS A 148 5.68 10.77 -10.64
N ALA A 149 4.82 10.32 -11.55
CA ALA A 149 4.41 8.93 -11.64
C ALA A 149 5.59 7.99 -11.95
N VAL A 150 6.40 8.34 -12.96
CA VAL A 150 7.58 7.56 -13.35
C VAL A 150 8.61 7.50 -12.21
N LEU A 151 8.90 8.63 -11.55
CA LEU A 151 9.81 8.65 -10.41
C LEU A 151 9.27 7.83 -9.23
N SER A 152 7.97 7.91 -8.96
CA SER A 152 7.34 7.11 -7.88
C SER A 152 7.43 5.61 -8.15
N VAL A 153 7.25 5.19 -9.41
CA VAL A 153 7.47 3.79 -9.82
C VAL A 153 8.93 3.40 -9.66
N GLY A 154 9.87 4.28 -10.03
CA GLY A 154 11.31 4.07 -9.82
C GLY A 154 11.67 3.88 -8.35
N VAL A 155 11.16 4.73 -7.46
CA VAL A 155 11.36 4.61 -6.01
C VAL A 155 10.79 3.28 -5.49
N CYS A 156 9.59 2.89 -5.95
CA CYS A 156 8.98 1.61 -5.59
C CYS A 156 9.87 0.43 -6.01
N LYS A 157 10.43 0.46 -7.22
CA LYS A 157 11.38 -0.55 -7.71
C LYS A 157 12.70 -0.59 -6.97
N VAL A 158 13.20 0.56 -6.53
CA VAL A 158 14.40 0.61 -5.66
C VAL A 158 14.10 0.00 -4.29
N SER A 159 12.91 0.26 -3.74
CA SER A 159 12.49 -0.31 -2.46
C SER A 159 12.43 -1.84 -2.47
N GLU A 160 12.12 -2.47 -3.61
CA GLU A 160 12.13 -3.94 -3.76
C GLU A 160 13.54 -4.53 -3.62
N LYS A 161 14.61 -3.75 -3.88
CA LYS A 161 16.00 -4.21 -3.72
C LYS A 161 16.48 -4.18 -2.27
N ILE A 162 15.76 -3.50 -1.38
CA ILE A 162 16.15 -3.38 0.03
C ILE A 162 15.82 -4.72 0.70
N SER A 163 16.85 -5.49 1.01
CA SER A 163 16.71 -6.75 1.71
C SER A 163 16.38 -6.52 3.18
N LEU A 164 15.30 -7.14 3.62
CA LEU A 164 14.82 -7.12 5.00
C LEU A 164 15.67 -8.05 5.88
N ILE A 165 16.15 -7.55 7.02
CA ILE A 165 16.99 -8.33 7.94
C ILE A 165 16.10 -9.39 8.62
N LYS A 166 16.45 -10.68 8.48
CA LYS A 166 15.68 -11.82 8.99
C LYS A 166 16.16 -12.30 10.37
N SER A 167 16.53 -11.38 11.27
CA SER A 167 17.09 -11.74 12.60
C SER A 167 16.01 -12.20 13.57
N THR A 168 14.97 -11.40 13.79
CA THR A 168 13.83 -11.73 14.66
C THR A 168 12.53 -11.42 13.92
N MET A 169 11.50 -12.26 14.08
CA MET A 169 10.20 -12.05 13.41
C MET A 169 9.60 -10.66 13.72
N PHE A 170 9.69 -10.21 14.97
CA PHE A 170 9.21 -8.87 15.36
C PHE A 170 9.95 -7.75 14.60
N LEU A 171 11.28 -7.76 14.63
CA LEU A 171 12.11 -6.80 13.88
C LEU A 171 11.79 -6.84 12.38
N PHE A 172 11.50 -8.04 11.85
CA PHE A 172 11.15 -8.22 10.46
C PHE A 172 9.83 -7.54 10.07
N TYR A 173 8.82 -7.56 10.94
CA TYR A 173 7.59 -6.84 10.71
C TYR A 173 7.75 -5.33 10.94
N VAL A 174 8.48 -4.91 11.98
CA VAL A 174 8.73 -3.49 12.25
C VAL A 174 9.48 -2.81 11.09
N GLN A 175 10.52 -3.45 10.54
CA GLN A 175 11.20 -2.90 9.36
C GLN A 175 10.28 -2.83 8.14
N ALA A 176 9.36 -3.79 7.96
CA ALA A 176 8.40 -3.75 6.86
C ALA A 176 7.47 -2.54 6.99
N PHE A 177 6.98 -2.26 8.20
CA PHE A 177 6.19 -1.06 8.48
C PHE A 177 6.95 0.22 8.15
N LEU A 178 8.16 0.35 8.71
CA LEU A 178 8.98 1.55 8.56
C LEU A 178 9.37 1.79 7.10
N LEU A 179 9.76 0.74 6.38
CA LEU A 179 10.07 0.79 4.96
C LEU A 179 8.86 1.31 4.15
N ASN A 180 7.67 0.76 4.39
CA ASN A 180 6.47 1.15 3.63
C ASN A 180 5.96 2.54 4.04
N ALA A 181 6.15 2.96 5.29
CA ALA A 181 5.87 4.31 5.75
C ALA A 181 6.81 5.35 5.13
N LEU A 182 8.10 5.05 5.07
CA LEU A 182 9.07 5.89 4.39
C LEU A 182 8.75 5.96 2.89
N LEU A 183 8.44 4.83 2.26
CA LEU A 183 8.10 4.73 0.85
C LEU A 183 6.90 5.63 0.50
N SER A 184 5.80 5.53 1.23
CA SER A 184 4.60 6.35 0.96
C SER A 184 4.86 7.83 1.21
N TYR A 185 5.62 8.17 2.26
CA TYR A 185 6.04 9.56 2.50
C TYR A 185 6.87 10.12 1.34
N ILE A 186 7.84 9.36 0.84
CA ILE A 186 8.68 9.76 -0.30
C ILE A 186 7.82 9.99 -1.54
N MET A 187 6.91 9.06 -1.85
CA MET A 187 6.05 9.16 -3.04
C MET A 187 5.12 10.39 -3.00
N ILE A 188 4.63 10.78 -1.81
CA ILE A 188 3.62 11.84 -1.69
C ILE A 188 4.23 13.22 -1.45
N ALA A 189 5.25 13.33 -0.60
CA ALA A 189 5.83 14.62 -0.23
C ALA A 189 7.11 14.93 -1.00
N VAL A 190 8.03 13.96 -1.10
CA VAL A 190 9.39 14.20 -1.59
C VAL A 190 9.45 14.24 -3.11
N VAL A 191 8.91 13.23 -3.79
CA VAL A 191 8.94 13.12 -5.26
C VAL A 191 8.31 14.35 -5.93
N PRO A 192 7.10 14.79 -5.56
CA PRO A 192 6.50 15.98 -6.18
C PRO A 192 7.32 17.25 -5.91
N SER A 193 7.91 17.38 -4.72
CA SER A 193 8.75 18.53 -4.36
C SER A 193 10.03 18.60 -5.18
N ILE A 194 10.67 17.45 -5.46
CA ILE A 194 11.85 17.38 -6.32
C ILE A 194 11.47 17.77 -7.75
N VAL A 195 10.39 17.20 -8.30
CA VAL A 195 9.91 17.52 -9.65
C VAL A 195 9.57 19.01 -9.78
N ALA A 196 8.91 19.60 -8.78
CA ALA A 196 8.60 21.02 -8.75
C ALA A 196 9.86 21.90 -8.75
N LYS A 197 10.88 21.55 -7.95
CA LYS A 197 12.15 22.30 -7.90
C LYS A 197 12.94 22.19 -9.21
N VAL A 198 13.01 21.01 -9.81
CA VAL A 198 13.77 20.77 -11.05
C VAL A 198 13.13 21.52 -12.23
N THR A 199 11.81 21.45 -12.37
CA THR A 199 11.09 22.13 -13.46
C THR A 199 11.00 23.64 -13.24
N GLY A 200 10.85 24.09 -11.98
CA GLY A 200 10.87 25.52 -11.63
C GLY A 200 12.23 26.19 -11.86
N LYS A 201 13.34 25.45 -11.71
CA LYS A 201 14.68 25.94 -12.12
C LYS A 201 14.81 26.05 -13.65
N LYS A 202 14.22 25.12 -14.42
CA LYS A 202 14.22 25.18 -15.89
C LYS A 202 13.48 26.41 -16.44
N GLN A 203 12.38 26.85 -15.80
CA GLN A 203 11.65 28.05 -16.24
C GLN A 203 12.36 29.38 -15.93
N LYS A 204 13.31 29.42 -14.99
CA LYS A 204 14.09 30.64 -14.67
C LYS A 204 15.36 30.80 -15.50
N THR A 205 15.69 29.82 -16.34
CA THR A 205 16.94 29.78 -17.14
C THR A 205 16.66 29.85 -18.65
N GLN A 206 15.40 30.04 -19.04
CA GLN A 206 14.99 30.50 -20.38
C GLN A 206 14.50 31.94 -20.26
#